data_AF-A0A6L9F382-F1
#
_entry.id   AF-A0A6L9F382-F1
#
_cell.length_a   1.000
_cell.length_b   1.000
_cell.length_c   1.000
_cell.angle_alpha   90.00
_cell.angle_beta   90.00
_cell.angle_gamma   90.00
#
_symmetry.space_group_name_H-M   'P 1'
#
loop_
_entity.id
_entity.type
_entity.pdbx_description
1 polymer ?
#
loop_
_entity_poly.entity_id
_entity_poly.type
_entity_poly.pdbx_seq_one_letter_code
_entity_poly.pdbx_strand_id
1 'polypeptide(L)'
;MLESFIIILSIAIVVFVVYKVFELIRNRHFRLYNNRIESYLLDNGLKLIKTIQPAKEDWIKSPFEKPPAIKVSLVQIRVLGIMIDPSDTEFKIIIASDKNDDKIKIWMKIETIIMARTKIEFKKEL
;
A
#
# COMPACT_ATOMS: atom_id res chain seq x y z
N MET A 1 25.02 -33.45 -18.11
CA MET A 1 24.88 -33.19 -16.65
C MET A 1 25.38 -31.81 -16.26
N LEU A 2 26.62 -31.43 -16.62
CA LEU A 2 27.17 -30.10 -16.31
C LEU A 2 26.36 -28.95 -16.92
N GLU A 3 25.96 -29.07 -18.19
CA GLU A 3 25.17 -28.06 -18.89
C GLU A 3 23.80 -27.83 -18.25
N SER A 4 23.09 -28.91 -17.91
CA SER A 4 21.80 -28.85 -17.21
C SER A 4 21.91 -28.21 -15.83
N PHE A 5 23.02 -28.49 -15.11
CA PHE A 5 23.31 -27.87 -13.82
C PHE A 5 23.55 -26.36 -13.93
N ILE A 6 24.29 -25.91 -14.95
CA ILE A 6 24.54 -24.49 -15.22
C ILE A 6 23.22 -23.76 -15.53
N ILE A 7 22.34 -24.37 -16.32
CA ILE A 7 21.03 -23.79 -16.65
C ILE A 7 20.18 -23.62 -15.38
N ILE A 8 20.07 -24.65 -14.54
CA ILE A 8 19.28 -24.58 -13.29
C ILE A 8 19.85 -23.51 -12.35
N LEU A 9 21.18 -23.46 -12.21
CA LEU A 9 21.85 -22.46 -11.39
C LEU A 9 21.58 -21.03 -11.90
N SER A 10 21.62 -20.83 -13.21
CA SER A 10 21.33 -19.53 -13.82
C SER A 10 19.88 -19.08 -13.57
N ILE A 11 18.90 -19.98 -13.67
CA ILE A 11 17.49 -19.69 -13.36
C ILE A 11 17.33 -19.34 -11.88
N ALA A 12 17.95 -20.11 -10.97
CA ALA A 12 17.88 -19.84 -9.54
C ALA A 12 18.45 -18.46 -9.17
N ILE A 13 19.55 -18.05 -9.80
CA ILE A 13 20.13 -16.71 -9.62
C ILE A 13 19.17 -15.63 -10.10
N VAL A 14 18.58 -15.79 -11.29
CA VAL A 14 17.60 -14.82 -11.82
C VAL A 14 16.40 -14.67 -10.89
N VAL A 15 15.83 -15.79 -10.43
CA VAL A 15 14.71 -15.79 -9.48
C VAL A 15 15.09 -15.08 -8.17
N PHE A 16 16.29 -15.36 -7.64
CA PHE A 16 16.79 -14.72 -6.42
C PHE A 16 16.96 -13.19 -6.59
N VAL A 17 17.53 -12.75 -7.71
CA VAL A 17 17.69 -11.32 -8.02
C VAL A 17 16.33 -10.65 -8.15
N VAL A 18 15.38 -11.25 -8.88
CA VAL A 18 14.01 -10.73 -9.00
C VAL A 18 13.35 -10.61 -7.63
N TYR A 19 13.45 -11.63 -6.79
CA TYR A 19 12.91 -11.59 -5.43
C TYR A 19 13.50 -10.43 -4.62
N LYS A 20 14.82 -10.23 -4.67
CA LYS A 20 15.49 -9.14 -3.94
C LYS A 20 15.10 -7.75 -4.46
N VAL A 21 14.92 -7.60 -5.77
CA VAL A 21 14.43 -6.34 -6.36
C VAL A 21 13.00 -6.05 -5.90
N PHE A 22 12.11 -7.05 -5.91
CA PHE A 22 10.76 -6.90 -5.38
C PHE A 22 10.75 -6.53 -3.89
N GLU A 23 11.60 -7.17 -3.08
CA GLU A 23 11.75 -6.86 -1.66
C GLU A 23 12.22 -5.40 -1.43
N LEU A 24 13.19 -4.92 -2.21
CA LEU A 24 13.69 -3.54 -2.13
C LEU A 24 12.62 -2.52 -2.53
N ILE A 25 11.89 -2.77 -3.61
CA ILE A 25 10.78 -1.91 -4.05
C ILE A 25 9.72 -1.85 -2.96
N ARG A 26 9.31 -3.01 -2.43
CA ARG A 26 8.34 -3.11 -1.35
C ARG A 26 8.77 -2.33 -0.11
N ASN A 27 10.01 -2.51 0.34
CA ASN A 27 10.54 -1.81 1.52
C ASN A 27 10.64 -0.31 1.30
N ARG A 28 11.03 0.14 0.10
CA ARG A 28 11.05 1.57 -0.25
C ARG A 28 9.66 2.18 -0.21
N HIS A 29 8.64 1.48 -0.73
CA HIS A 29 7.26 1.90 -0.63
C HIS A 29 6.79 1.98 0.83
N PHE A 30 7.00 0.94 1.64
CA PHE A 30 6.66 0.95 3.08
C PHE A 30 7.31 2.10 3.85
N ARG A 31 8.59 2.38 3.61
CA ARG A 31 9.27 3.50 4.27
C ARG A 31 8.68 4.86 3.87
N LEU A 32 8.34 5.05 2.59
CA LEU A 32 7.71 6.28 2.12
C LEU A 32 6.33 6.51 2.76
N TYR A 33 5.56 5.44 2.99
CA TYR A 33 4.27 5.52 3.69
C TYR A 33 4.44 6.00 5.13
N ASN A 34 5.33 5.35 5.89
CA ASN A 34 5.53 5.68 7.30
C ASN A 34 5.98 7.14 7.48
N ASN A 35 6.92 7.61 6.66
CA ASN A 35 7.37 9.00 6.71
C ASN A 35 6.23 10.00 6.45
N ARG A 36 5.31 9.68 5.53
CA ARG A 36 4.16 10.53 5.22
C ARG A 36 3.12 10.55 6.34
N ILE A 37 2.89 9.41 6.98
CA ILE A 37 2.00 9.31 8.15
C ILE A 37 2.58 10.14 9.30
N GLU A 38 3.87 9.96 9.61
CA GLU A 38 4.55 10.72 10.66
C GLU A 38 4.50 12.23 10.39
N SER A 39 4.79 12.66 9.16
CA SER A 39 4.72 14.07 8.78
C SER A 39 3.32 14.64 8.97
N TYR A 40 2.28 13.94 8.46
CA TYR A 40 0.89 14.37 8.59
C TYR A 40 0.47 14.49 10.07
N LEU A 41 0.86 13.53 10.91
CA LEU A 41 0.53 13.55 12.33
C LEU A 41 1.26 14.67 13.06
N LEU A 42 2.56 14.85 12.80
CA LEU A 42 3.36 15.94 13.37
C LEU A 42 2.80 17.32 13.02
N ASP A 43 2.45 17.54 11.76
CA ASP A 43 1.86 18.81 11.28
C ASP A 43 0.51 19.11 11.95
N ASN A 44 -0.21 18.07 12.38
CA ASN A 44 -1.49 18.19 13.08
C ASN A 44 -1.35 18.13 14.62
N GLY A 45 -0.13 18.02 15.17
CA GLY A 45 0.10 17.89 16.60
C GLY A 45 -0.42 16.59 17.21
N LEU A 46 -0.44 15.51 16.42
CA LEU A 46 -0.96 14.20 16.79
C LEU A 46 0.16 13.17 16.97
N LYS A 47 -0.08 12.17 17.81
CA LYS A 47 0.83 11.04 18.03
C LYS A 47 0.23 9.75 17.51
N LEU A 48 0.99 9.00 16.70
CA LEU A 48 0.55 7.70 16.20
C LEU A 48 0.38 6.70 17.36
N ILE A 49 -0.79 6.08 17.46
CA ILE A 49 -1.01 4.94 18.36
C ILE A 49 -0.88 3.64 17.57
N LYS A 50 -1.67 3.49 16.50
CA LYS A 50 -1.64 2.31 15.63
C LYS A 50 -2.30 2.57 14.28
N THR A 51 -2.01 1.68 13.34
CA THR A 51 -2.68 1.63 12.03
C THR A 51 -3.43 0.30 11.92
N ILE A 52 -4.67 0.33 11.45
CA ILE A 52 -5.52 -0.85 11.26
C ILE A 52 -6.09 -0.88 9.84
N GLN A 53 -6.48 -2.07 9.36
CA GLN A 53 -7.30 -2.18 8.16
C GLN A 53 -8.78 -1.90 8.50
N PRO A 54 -9.52 -1.18 7.64
CA PRO A 54 -10.93 -0.88 7.88
C PRO A 54 -11.78 -2.15 7.84
N ALA A 55 -12.60 -2.35 8.88
CA ALA A 55 -13.59 -3.43 8.91
C ALA A 55 -14.84 -3.05 8.10
N LYS A 56 -15.76 -4.01 7.89
CA LYS A 56 -17.01 -3.77 7.14
C LYS A 56 -17.84 -2.65 7.74
N GLU A 57 -17.83 -2.53 9.07
CA GLU A 57 -18.59 -1.59 9.87
C GLU A 57 -17.98 -0.18 9.83
N ASP A 58 -16.65 -0.08 9.75
CA ASP A 58 -15.95 1.22 9.69
C ASP A 58 -16.34 2.00 8.43
N TRP A 59 -16.62 1.30 7.32
CA TRP A 59 -17.04 1.93 6.07
C TRP A 59 -18.30 2.78 6.17
N ILE A 60 -19.16 2.55 7.17
CA ILE A 60 -20.38 3.35 7.38
C ILE A 60 -20.05 4.80 7.71
N LYS A 61 -18.95 5.02 8.43
CA LYS A 61 -18.47 6.35 8.84
C LYS A 61 -17.26 6.82 8.01
N SER A 62 -16.98 6.12 6.91
CA SER A 62 -15.84 6.44 6.06
C SER A 62 -16.06 7.78 5.34
N PRO A 63 -15.09 8.70 5.36
CA PRO A 63 -15.08 9.90 4.51
C PRO A 63 -14.71 9.59 3.05
N PHE A 64 -14.46 8.32 2.73
CA PHE A 64 -14.18 7.80 1.40
C PHE A 64 -15.29 6.85 0.93
N GLU A 65 -15.52 6.84 -0.39
CA GLU A 65 -16.39 5.85 -1.00
C GLU A 65 -15.84 4.44 -0.80
N LYS A 66 -16.73 3.53 -0.41
CA LYS A 66 -16.39 2.12 -0.22
C LYS A 66 -15.93 1.52 -1.56
N PRO A 67 -14.77 0.83 -1.59
CA PRO A 67 -14.30 0.22 -2.82
C PRO A 67 -15.30 -0.84 -3.29
N PRO A 68 -15.50 -0.98 -4.61
CA PRO A 68 -16.35 -2.02 -5.17
C PRO A 68 -15.80 -3.39 -4.78
N ALA A 69 -16.69 -4.33 -4.43
CA ALA A 69 -16.29 -5.70 -4.09
C ALA A 69 -15.67 -6.44 -5.29
N ILE A 70 -15.99 -6.01 -6.51
CA ILE A 70 -15.45 -6.54 -7.76
C ILE A 70 -15.07 -5.33 -8.62
N LYS A 71 -13.78 -5.21 -8.94
CA LYS A 71 -13.26 -4.17 -9.81
C LYS A 71 -13.20 -4.70 -11.24
N VAL A 72 -14.10 -4.24 -12.10
CA VAL A 72 -14.09 -4.58 -13.53
C VAL A 72 -13.26 -3.52 -14.26
N SER A 73 -12.01 -3.83 -14.59
CA SER A 73 -11.18 -2.95 -15.43
C SER A 73 -11.31 -3.32 -16.90
N LEU A 74 -11.72 -2.36 -17.75
CA LEU A 74 -11.73 -2.47 -19.22
C LEU A 74 -10.32 -2.47 -19.82
N VAL A 75 -9.34 -1.89 -19.11
CA VAL A 75 -7.94 -1.80 -19.55
C VAL A 75 -7.11 -2.70 -18.65
N GLN A 76 -6.73 -3.85 -19.19
CA GLN A 76 -5.87 -4.83 -18.53
C GLN A 76 -4.51 -4.83 -19.23
N ILE A 77 -3.43 -4.60 -18.49
CA ILE A 77 -2.08 -4.69 -19.03
C ILE A 77 -1.59 -6.12 -18.80
N ARG A 78 -1.28 -6.84 -19.88
CA ARG A 78 -0.63 -8.16 -19.79
C ARG A 78 0.87 -7.98 -19.93
N VAL A 79 1.62 -8.47 -18.94
CA VAL A 79 3.08 -8.60 -19.02
C VAL A 79 3.40 -10.08 -18.86
N LEU A 80 4.05 -10.68 -19.86
CA LEU A 80 4.42 -12.11 -19.86
C LEU A 80 3.23 -13.06 -19.58
N GLY A 81 2.04 -12.73 -20.07
CA GLY A 81 0.83 -13.54 -19.88
C GLY A 81 0.16 -13.41 -18.51
N ILE A 82 0.78 -12.69 -17.56
CA ILE A 82 0.22 -12.42 -16.24
C ILE A 82 -0.64 -11.14 -16.33
N MET A 83 -1.86 -11.23 -15.82
CA MET A 83 -2.76 -10.08 -15.72
C MET A 83 -2.27 -9.17 -14.60
N ILE A 84 -1.98 -7.91 -14.91
CA ILE A 84 -1.58 -6.91 -13.91
C ILE A 84 -2.60 -5.79 -13.90
N ASP A 85 -3.25 -5.54 -12.76
CA ASP A 85 -4.09 -4.36 -12.58
C ASP A 85 -3.18 -3.12 -12.52
N PRO A 86 -3.33 -2.15 -13.44
CA PRO A 86 -2.48 -0.96 -13.48
C PRO A 86 -2.63 -0.04 -12.27
N SER A 87 -3.68 -0.23 -11.47
CA SER A 87 -3.99 0.61 -10.32
C SER A 87 -4.43 -0.23 -9.11
N ASP A 88 -3.82 -0.03 -7.96
CA ASP A 88 -4.25 -0.64 -6.72
C ASP A 88 -4.61 0.46 -5.71
N THR A 89 -5.75 0.30 -5.04
CA THR A 89 -6.25 1.26 -4.06
C THR A 89 -6.42 0.56 -2.72
N GLU A 90 -5.56 0.92 -1.77
CA GLU A 90 -5.64 0.42 -0.40
C GLU A 90 -6.19 1.49 0.55
N PHE A 91 -6.90 1.05 1.59
CA PHE A 91 -7.40 1.94 2.64
C PHE A 91 -6.91 1.44 4.00
N LYS A 92 -6.52 2.39 4.87
CA LYS A 92 -6.10 2.12 6.24
C LYS A 92 -6.70 3.17 7.17
N ILE A 93 -6.95 2.78 8.41
CA ILE A 93 -7.36 3.70 9.47
C ILE A 93 -6.17 3.90 10.40
N ILE A 94 -5.85 5.16 10.64
CA ILE A 94 -4.82 5.60 11.57
C ILE A 94 -5.53 6.04 12.84
N ILE A 95 -5.15 5.45 13.96
CA ILE A 95 -5.60 5.85 15.28
C ILE A 95 -4.46 6.66 15.90
N ALA A 96 -4.75 7.92 16.19
CA ALA A 96 -3.80 8.86 16.78
C ALA A 96 -4.36 9.44 18.08
N SER A 97 -3.49 9.90 18.99
CA SER A 97 -3.88 10.74 20.13
C SER A 97 -3.55 12.20 19.84
N ASP A 98 -4.39 13.10 20.34
CA ASP A 98 -4.08 14.52 20.41
C ASP A 98 -3.31 14.88 21.69
N LYS A 99 -3.13 16.18 21.95
CA LYS A 99 -2.44 16.68 23.15
C LYS A 99 -3.20 16.43 24.45
N ASN A 100 -4.50 16.13 24.38
CA ASN A 100 -5.37 15.85 25.51
C ASN A 100 -5.56 14.33 25.72
N ASP A 101 -4.78 13.50 25.02
CA ASP A 101 -4.91 12.03 24.96
C ASP A 101 -6.25 11.53 24.36
N ASP A 102 -6.99 12.40 23.67
CA ASP A 102 -8.19 12.01 22.96
C ASP A 102 -7.83 11.24 21.69
N LYS A 103 -8.49 10.09 21.50
CA LYS A 103 -8.25 9.23 20.35
C LYS A 103 -9.03 9.72 19.14
N ILE A 104 -8.30 9.99 18.06
CA ILE A 104 -8.85 10.42 16.78
C ILE A 104 -8.62 9.33 15.74
N LYS A 105 -9.65 9.06 14.93
CA LYS A 105 -9.57 8.18 13.77
C LYS A 105 -9.38 9.02 12.50
N ILE A 106 -8.36 8.65 11.73
CA ILE A 106 -8.03 9.30 10.46
C ILE A 106 -8.00 8.21 9.40
N TRP A 107 -8.75 8.42 8.33
CA TRP A 107 -8.72 7.56 7.17
C TRP A 107 -7.58 7.93 6.25
N MET A 108 -6.88 6.92 5.74
CA MET A 108 -5.82 7.04 4.75
C MET A 108 -6.18 6.22 3.52
N LYS A 109 -6.22 6.87 2.37
CA LYS A 109 -6.36 6.25 1.05
C LYS A 109 -5.00 6.23 0.36
N ILE A 110 -4.61 5.08 -0.17
CA ILE A 110 -3.36 4.86 -0.88
C ILE A 110 -3.70 4.42 -2.30
N GLU A 111 -3.34 5.20 -3.30
CA GLU A 111 -3.49 4.85 -4.71
C GLU A 111 -2.12 4.60 -5.31
N THR A 112 -1.85 3.35 -5.69
CA THR A 112 -0.62 2.92 -6.37
C THR A 112 -0.92 2.70 -7.84
N ILE A 113 -0.13 3.32 -8.71
CA ILE A 113 -0.20 3.12 -10.16
C ILE A 113 1.17 2.65 -10.61
N ILE A 114 1.26 1.60 -11.43
CA ILE A 114 2.52 0.92 -11.79
C ILE A 114 3.60 1.88 -12.31
N MET A 115 3.22 2.98 -12.97
CA MET A 115 4.15 3.96 -13.54
C MET A 115 4.02 5.37 -12.94
N ALA A 116 3.26 5.55 -11.86
CA ALA A 116 3.13 6.86 -11.23
C ALA A 116 3.52 6.82 -9.75
N ARG A 117 3.83 8.00 -9.22
CA ARG A 117 4.05 8.15 -7.78
C ARG A 117 2.76 7.80 -7.05
N THR A 118 2.87 6.94 -6.05
CA THR A 118 1.76 6.64 -5.14
C THR A 118 1.16 7.93 -4.58
N LYS A 119 -0.16 8.07 -4.69
CA LYS A 119 -0.91 9.15 -4.04
C LYS A 119 -1.41 8.65 -2.69
N ILE A 120 -1.23 9.47 -1.66
CA ILE A 120 -1.75 9.20 -0.32
C ILE A 120 -2.58 10.39 0.09
N GLU A 121 -3.81 10.13 0.51
CA GLU A 121 -4.79 11.11 0.94
C GLU A 121 -5.25 10.80 2.36
N PHE A 122 -5.38 11.83 3.20
CA PHE A 122 -5.83 11.71 4.58
C PHE A 122 -7.13 12.47 4.78
N LYS A 123 -8.10 11.86 5.46
CA LYS A 123 -9.37 12.49 5.84
C LYS A 123 -9.73 12.11 7.27
N LYS A 124 -10.23 13.07 8.05
CA LYS A 124 -10.77 12.81 9.39
C LYS A 124 -12.17 12.21 9.25
N GLU A 125 -12.53 11.34 10.18
CA GLU A 125 -13.93 10.88 10.34
C GLU A 125 -14.79 12.11 10.70
N LEU A 126 -15.95 12.25 10.04
CA LEU A 126 -16.92 13.34 10.26
C LEU A 126 -17.91 12.96 11.36
#